data_AF-A0A1N6RNW1-F1
#
_entry.id   AF-A0A1N6RNW1-F1
#
_cell.length_a   1.000
_cell.length_b   1.000
_cell.length_c   1.000
_cell.angle_alpha   90.00
_cell.angle_beta   90.00
_cell.angle_gamma   90.00
#
_symmetry.space_group_name_H-M   'P 1'
#
loop_
_entity.id
_entity.type
_entity.pdbx_description
1 polymer ?
#
loop_
_entity_poly.entity_id
_entity_poly.type
_entity_poly.pdbx_seq_one_letter_code
_entity_poly.pdbx_strand_id
1 'polypeptide(L)'
;MIRVILLLGFMAFALYVLFGGKGESGSNTVMGGEFRSLRSCLTNIETSSGLGLDVIIDKPDNVTGRLEGTKRNFACTKKETGTKGVYWDGWYEP
;
A
#
# COMPACT_ATOMS: atom_id res chain seq x y z
N MET A 1 -36.43 29.49 23.81
CA MET A 1 -36.20 29.30 22.35
C MET A 1 -34.72 29.24 21.98
N ILE A 2 -33.87 30.16 22.45
CA ILE A 2 -32.40 30.18 22.15
C ILE A 2 -31.66 28.89 22.54
N ARG A 3 -31.98 28.27 23.68
CA ARG A 3 -31.34 27.00 24.12
C ARG A 3 -31.58 25.82 23.18
N VAL A 4 -32.71 25.80 22.45
CA VAL A 4 -33.03 24.72 21.50
C VAL A 4 -32.22 24.89 20.20
N ILE A 5 -32.01 26.13 19.77
CA ILE A 5 -31.22 26.45 18.56
C ILE A 5 -29.75 26.08 18.76
N LEU A 6 -29.19 26.36 19.95
CA LEU A 6 -27.81 25.97 20.28
C LEU A 6 -27.63 24.44 20.29
N LEU A 7 -28.61 23.70 20.82
CA LEU A 7 -28.55 22.23 20.85
C LEU A 7 -28.66 21.62 19.44
N LEU A 8 -29.54 22.17 18.59
CA LEU A 8 -29.68 21.71 17.20
C LEU A 8 -28.44 22.02 16.36
N GLY A 9 -27.84 23.21 16.55
CA GLY A 9 -26.58 23.58 15.90
C GLY A 9 -25.41 22.69 16.32
N PHE A 10 -25.32 22.36 17.62
CA PHE A 10 -24.27 21.47 18.13
C PHE A 10 -24.45 20.03 17.63
N MET A 11 -25.69 19.54 17.55
CA MET A 11 -26.01 18.24 16.97
C MET A 11 -25.66 18.17 15.47
N ALA A 12 -25.98 19.20 14.70
CA ALA A 12 -25.62 19.26 13.28
C ALA A 12 -24.10 19.30 13.07
N PHE A 13 -23.37 20.05 13.89
CA PHE A 13 -21.91 20.11 13.87
C PHE A 13 -21.28 18.77 14.26
N ALA A 14 -21.79 18.11 15.31
CA ALA A 14 -21.34 16.79 15.72
C ALA A 14 -21.58 15.74 14.64
N LEU A 15 -22.74 15.77 13.98
CA LEU A 15 -23.02 14.89 12.84
C LEU A 15 -22.10 15.17 11.65
N TYR A 16 -21.82 16.44 11.35
CA TYR A 16 -20.87 16.79 10.28
C TYR A 16 -19.45 16.29 10.57
N VAL A 17 -18.98 16.41 11.81
CA VAL A 17 -17.65 15.89 12.22
C VAL A 17 -17.60 14.35 12.16
N LEU A 18 -18.69 13.67 12.55
CA LEU A 18 -18.72 12.21 12.56
C LEU A 18 -18.90 11.59 11.16
N PHE A 19 -19.61 12.26 10.25
CA PHE A 19 -19.96 11.72 8.93
C PHE A 19 -19.26 12.41 7.75
N GLY A 20 -18.62 13.57 7.95
CA GLY A 20 -17.96 14.36 6.90
C GLY A 20 -16.56 13.86 6.50
N GLY A 21 -16.03 12.85 7.17
CA GLY A 21 -14.70 12.30 6.93
C GLY A 21 -14.68 11.12 5.98
N LYS A 22 -15.35 11.16 4.83
CA LYS A 22 -15.12 10.16 3.78
C LYS A 22 -13.93 10.61 2.94
N GLY A 23 -12.74 10.46 3.51
CA GLY A 23 -11.49 10.59 2.78
C GLY A 23 -11.43 9.49 1.73
N GLU A 24 -11.87 9.79 0.51
CA GLU A 24 -11.52 9.00 -0.66
C GLU A 24 -10.04 9.24 -0.94
N SER A 25 -9.17 8.54 -0.20
CA SER A 25 -7.83 8.27 -0.67
C SER A 25 -7.97 7.40 -1.91
N GLY A 26 -8.10 8.05 -3.07
CA GLY A 26 -7.72 7.49 -4.36
C GLY A 26 -6.23 7.16 -4.30
N SER A 27 -5.90 6.09 -3.59
CA SER A 27 -4.61 5.45 -3.70
C SER A 27 -4.59 4.85 -5.09
N ASN A 28 -3.62 5.26 -5.92
CA ASN A 28 -3.10 4.33 -6.90
C ASN A 28 -2.51 3.19 -6.05
N THR A 29 -3.34 2.21 -5.68
CA THR A 29 -3.06 1.23 -4.63
C THR A 29 -2.02 0.24 -5.15
N VAL A 30 -0.78 0.69 -5.19
CA VAL A 30 0.37 -0.18 -5.32
C VAL A 30 0.35 -1.06 -4.07
N MET A 31 0.06 -2.35 -4.26
CA MET A 31 0.06 -3.30 -3.15
C MET A 31 1.52 -3.62 -2.84
N GLY A 32 2.03 -3.11 -1.72
CA GLY A 32 3.44 -3.16 -1.39
C GLY A 32 3.75 -3.16 0.11
N GLY A 33 5.00 -3.42 0.46
CA GLY A 33 5.46 -3.55 1.84
C GLY A 33 6.98 -3.64 2.00
N GLU A 34 7.44 -3.54 3.24
CA GLU A 34 8.85 -3.71 3.62
C GLU A 34 9.10 -5.14 4.11
N PHE A 35 10.17 -5.77 3.60
CA PHE A 35 10.53 -7.16 3.87
C PHE A 35 11.97 -7.27 4.34
N ARG A 36 12.23 -8.27 5.20
CA ARG A 36 13.59 -8.54 5.72
C ARG A 36 14.51 -9.23 4.70
N SER A 37 13.96 -9.79 3.63
CA SER A 37 14.73 -10.50 2.60
C SER A 37 14.02 -10.47 1.25
N LEU A 38 14.80 -10.61 0.17
CA LEU A 38 14.29 -10.73 -1.21
C LEU A 38 13.28 -11.87 -1.33
N ARG A 39 13.60 -13.04 -0.75
CA ARG A 39 12.70 -14.20 -0.77
C ARG A 39 11.34 -13.88 -0.14
N SER A 40 11.33 -13.21 1.01
CA SER A 40 10.07 -12.84 1.66
C SER A 40 9.27 -11.83 0.84
N CYS A 41 9.96 -10.91 0.14
CA CYS A 41 9.32 -9.96 -0.78
C CYS A 41 8.63 -10.69 -1.94
N LEU A 42 9.38 -11.54 -2.67
CA LEU A 42 8.84 -12.27 -3.83
C LEU A 42 7.69 -13.21 -3.43
N THR A 43 7.87 -13.99 -2.36
CA THR A 43 6.82 -14.91 -1.87
C THR A 43 5.56 -14.16 -1.43
N ASN A 44 5.71 -12.97 -0.83
CA ASN A 44 4.54 -12.18 -0.46
C ASN A 44 3.77 -11.69 -1.69
N ILE A 45 4.48 -11.26 -2.75
CA ILE A 45 3.85 -10.83 -4.00
C ILE A 45 3.12 -12.02 -4.67
N GLU A 46 3.75 -13.19 -4.75
CA GLU A 46 3.11 -14.41 -5.28
C GLU A 46 1.84 -14.75 -4.49
N THR A 47 1.95 -14.79 -3.16
CA THR A 47 0.84 -15.18 -2.27
C THR A 47 -0.30 -14.16 -2.32
N SER A 48 0.01 -12.86 -2.36
CA SER A 48 -0.98 -11.79 -2.32
C SER A 48 -1.65 -11.54 -3.68
N SER A 49 -0.91 -11.71 -4.78
CA SER A 49 -1.45 -11.59 -6.13
C SER A 49 -2.15 -12.86 -6.63
N GLY A 50 -1.80 -14.02 -6.06
CA GLY A 50 -2.27 -15.33 -6.52
C GLY A 50 -1.68 -15.77 -7.86
N LEU A 51 -0.60 -15.11 -8.32
CA LEU A 51 0.04 -15.34 -9.61
C LEU A 51 1.53 -15.64 -9.45
N GLY A 52 2.11 -16.36 -10.42
CA GLY A 52 3.56 -16.49 -10.55
C GLY A 52 4.24 -15.19 -10.95
N LEU A 53 5.57 -15.18 -10.93
CA LEU A 53 6.40 -14.02 -11.27
C LEU A 53 7.28 -14.29 -12.50
N ASP A 54 7.03 -13.55 -13.58
CA ASP A 54 7.87 -13.50 -14.76
C ASP A 54 9.00 -12.48 -14.54
N VAL A 55 10.13 -12.93 -14.01
CA VAL A 55 11.30 -12.07 -13.72
C VAL A 55 11.92 -11.56 -15.02
N ILE A 56 12.11 -10.24 -15.11
CA ILE A 56 12.75 -9.54 -16.24
C ILE A 56 14.14 -9.03 -15.85
N ILE A 57 14.26 -8.45 -14.65
CA ILE A 57 15.53 -8.00 -14.08
C ILE A 57 15.81 -8.83 -12.85
N ASP A 58 16.96 -9.50 -12.82
CA ASP A 58 17.46 -10.25 -11.67
C ASP A 58 18.84 -9.71 -11.28
N LYS A 59 18.86 -8.72 -10.40
CA LYS A 59 20.10 -8.15 -9.84
C LYS A 59 20.10 -8.31 -8.31
N PRO A 60 21.29 -8.41 -7.68
CA PRO A 60 21.39 -8.62 -6.23
C PRO A 60 20.66 -7.60 -5.35
N ASP A 61 20.47 -6.38 -5.85
CA ASP A 61 19.81 -5.29 -5.12
C ASP A 61 18.47 -4.86 -5.76
N ASN A 62 18.07 -5.49 -6.86
CA ASN A 62 16.84 -5.13 -7.56
C ASN A 62 16.33 -6.29 -8.43
N VAL A 63 15.14 -6.79 -8.10
CA VAL A 63 14.43 -7.79 -8.90
C VAL A 63 13.12 -7.18 -9.39
N THR A 64 12.86 -7.22 -10.69
CA THR A 64 11.61 -6.70 -11.27
C THR A 64 11.09 -7.64 -12.34
N GLY A 65 9.80 -7.55 -12.63
CA GLY A 65 9.18 -8.39 -13.63
C GLY A 65 7.69 -8.11 -13.80
N ARG A 66 6.98 -9.10 -14.32
CA ARG A 66 5.51 -9.07 -14.44
C ARG A 66 4.87 -10.19 -13.65
N LEU A 67 3.63 -9.99 -13.22
CA LEU A 67 2.80 -11.08 -12.73
C LEU A 67 2.41 -11.97 -13.91
N GLU A 68 2.66 -13.28 -13.77
CA GLU A 68 2.52 -14.28 -14.81
C GLU A 68 1.14 -14.19 -15.49
N GLY A 69 1.14 -14.25 -16.83
CA GLY A 69 -0.08 -14.15 -17.63
C GLY A 69 -0.70 -12.75 -17.69
N THR A 70 -0.04 -11.72 -17.15
CA THR A 70 -0.55 -10.34 -17.16
C THR A 70 0.47 -9.33 -17.68
N LYS A 71 0.04 -8.07 -17.81
CA LYS A 71 0.93 -6.93 -18.07
C LYS A 71 1.31 -6.17 -16.79
N ARG A 72 0.89 -6.66 -15.62
CA ARG A 72 1.06 -6.00 -14.33
C ARG A 72 2.48 -6.19 -13.83
N ASN A 73 3.12 -5.10 -13.44
CA ASN A 73 4.51 -5.12 -13.00
C ASN A 73 4.64 -5.43 -11.50
N PHE A 74 5.81 -5.94 -11.12
CA PHE A 74 6.24 -6.02 -9.73
C PHE A 74 7.70 -5.62 -9.60
N ALA A 75 8.10 -5.23 -8.38
CA ALA A 75 9.49 -5.04 -8.03
C ALA A 75 9.76 -5.39 -6.56
N CYS A 76 10.97 -5.86 -6.30
CA CYS A 76 11.60 -5.98 -4.99
C CYS A 76 12.95 -5.26 -5.07
N THR A 77 13.08 -4.11 -4.42
CA THR A 77 14.30 -3.30 -4.42
C THR A 77 14.93 -3.28 -3.04
N LYS A 78 16.23 -3.57 -2.94
CA LYS A 78 16.97 -3.44 -1.69
C LYS A 78 17.14 -1.97 -1.33
N LYS A 79 16.88 -1.65 -0.07
CA LYS A 79 17.03 -0.32 0.52
C LYS A 79 17.91 -0.43 1.76
N GLU A 80 18.68 0.62 2.01
CA GLU A 80 19.51 0.74 3.20
C GLU A 80 19.27 2.10 3.85
N THR A 81 18.98 2.09 5.14
CA THR A 81 18.81 3.32 5.92
C THR A 81 19.57 3.20 7.23
N GLY A 82 20.08 4.32 7.74
CA GLY A 82 20.88 4.33 8.97
C GLY A 82 20.13 3.83 10.21
N THR A 83 18.80 3.89 10.23
CA THR A 83 17.97 3.48 11.38
C THR A 83 17.36 2.10 11.25
N LYS A 84 16.95 1.66 10.05
CA LYS A 84 16.34 0.33 9.83
C LYS A 84 17.33 -0.73 9.33
N GLY A 85 18.55 -0.32 8.96
CA GLY A 85 19.51 -1.20 8.28
C GLY A 85 19.07 -1.53 6.86
N VAL A 86 19.42 -2.73 6.40
CA VAL A 86 19.09 -3.24 5.06
C VAL A 86 17.72 -3.92 5.08
N TYR A 87 16.85 -3.53 4.16
CA TYR A 87 15.54 -4.14 3.93
C TYR A 87 15.20 -4.18 2.44
N TRP A 88 14.09 -4.83 2.09
CA TRP A 88 13.58 -4.93 0.74
C TRP A 88 12.24 -4.22 0.64
N ASP A 89 12.12 -3.28 -0.28
CA ASP A 89 10.90 -2.56 -0.60
C ASP A 89 10.22 -3.25 -1.79
N GLY A 90 9.06 -3.83 -1.55
CA GLY A 90 8.34 -4.67 -2.50
C GLY A 90 7.02 -4.07 -2.92
N TRP A 91 6.66 -4.20 -4.19
CA TRP A 91 5.36 -3.80 -4.70
C TRP A 91 4.92 -4.53 -5.97
N TYR A 92 3.61 -4.54 -6.23
CA TYR A 92 3.03 -4.94 -7.52
C TYR A 92 1.83 -4.07 -7.91
N GLU A 93 1.55 -4.02 -9.21
CA GLU A 93 0.36 -3.38 -9.77
C GLU A 93 -0.89 -4.23 -9.47
N PRO A 94 -1.99 -3.63 -8.95
CA PRO A 94 -3.17 -4.36 -8.47
C PRO A 94 -3.99 -5.04 -9.57
#